data_AF-A0A3N9PYP9-F1
#
_entry.id   AF-A0A3N9PYP9-F1
#
_cell.length_a   1.000
_cell.length_b   1.000
_cell.length_c   1.000
_cell.angle_alpha   90.00
_cell.angle_beta   90.00
_cell.angle_gamma   90.00
#
_symmetry.space_group_name_H-M   'P 1'
#
loop_
_entity.id
_entity.type
_entity.pdbx_description
1 polymer ?
#
loop_
_entity_poly.entity_id
_entity_poly.type
_entity_poly.pdbx_seq_one_letter_code
_entity_poly.pdbx_strand_id
1 'polypeptide(L)'
;MKTTLFSREVGYGKEDVAELETASVKVQLIYDKTLFMLHSHLPASLWNASFGVPYSIISSLYKGNGDGGTVFQKWIQGPSGWKCIGCERHCLEQGEAEREADLSDQPRTYTFHNGRRQSLILQAVIWALFEKTLMLHPFLGGDTFLDCDDLETISAYFVPTYVNDVRFQELDKPCKAYTDTNVRVFQEWIAAPDLVLQWDGGLTEGRWMTGVYVNEAKFAGLGPYLKDAAGKRTYMEAYVQ
;
A
#
# COMPACT_ATOMS: atom_id res chain seq x y z
N MET A 1 -4.37 1.08 27.65
CA MET A 1 -3.19 1.98 27.69
C MET A 1 -2.49 1.86 26.34
N LYS A 2 -2.45 2.92 25.52
CA LYS A 2 -1.66 2.91 24.27
C LYS A 2 -0.21 3.18 24.66
N THR A 3 0.67 2.21 24.44
CA THR A 3 2.11 2.46 24.53
C THR A 3 2.52 3.22 23.28
N THR A 4 2.82 4.51 23.44
CA THR A 4 3.39 5.31 22.36
C THR A 4 4.90 5.24 22.46
N LEU A 5 5.55 4.78 21.39
CA LEU A 5 6.99 4.72 21.24
C LEU A 5 7.45 5.89 20.37
N PHE A 6 8.52 6.58 20.76
CA PHE A 6 9.09 7.68 19.97
C PHE A 6 10.27 7.17 19.16
N SER A 7 10.34 7.51 17.87
CA SER A 7 11.45 7.08 17.01
C SER A 7 12.76 7.89 17.19
N ARG A 8 13.08 8.36 18.40
CA ARG A 8 14.19 9.31 18.61
C ARG A 8 15.56 8.82 18.10
N GLU A 9 15.76 7.50 18.03
CA GLU A 9 16.99 6.89 17.50
C GLU A 9 17.06 6.89 15.97
N VAL A 10 15.92 7.00 15.27
CA VAL A 10 15.80 7.07 13.81
C VAL A 10 14.81 8.18 13.46
N GLY A 11 15.36 9.38 13.30
CA GLY A 11 14.61 10.58 12.90
C GLY A 11 14.45 10.68 11.39
N TYR A 12 13.46 11.45 10.95
CA TYR A 12 13.32 11.87 9.57
C TYR A 12 13.95 13.25 9.39
N GLY A 13 14.84 13.40 8.41
CA GLY A 13 15.28 14.72 7.98
C GLY A 13 14.15 15.47 7.29
N LYS A 14 14.20 16.81 7.27
CA LYS A 14 13.20 17.63 6.57
C LYS A 14 13.07 17.27 5.09
N GLU A 15 14.18 16.89 4.46
CA GLU A 15 14.22 16.44 3.06
C GLU A 15 13.47 15.11 2.88
N ASP A 16 13.64 14.15 3.80
CA ASP A 16 12.90 12.89 3.76
C ASP A 16 11.40 13.11 3.89
N VAL A 17 10.98 14.00 4.79
CA VAL A 17 9.56 14.33 4.99
C VAL A 17 8.99 15.00 3.74
N ALA A 18 9.70 15.98 3.17
CA ALA A 18 9.26 16.68 1.97
C ALA A 18 9.16 15.75 0.74
N GLU A 19 10.12 14.82 0.60
CA GLU A 19 10.06 13.79 -0.44
C GLU A 19 8.87 12.87 -0.23
N LEU A 20 8.68 12.31 0.96
CA LEU A 20 7.57 11.40 1.26
C LEU A 20 6.20 12.08 1.12
N GLU A 21 6.08 13.35 1.50
CA GLU A 21 4.87 14.15 1.30
C GLU A 21 4.51 14.23 -0.19
N THR A 22 5.48 14.59 -1.03
CA THR A 22 5.25 14.71 -2.48
C THR A 22 5.05 13.36 -3.15
N ALA A 23 5.92 12.40 -2.86
CA ALA A 23 5.93 11.08 -3.49
C ALA A 23 4.68 10.27 -3.12
N SER A 24 4.21 10.34 -1.88
CA SER A 24 3.02 9.60 -1.44
C SER A 24 1.75 10.04 -2.18
N VAL A 25 1.61 11.33 -2.47
CA VAL A 25 0.49 11.85 -3.26
C VAL A 25 0.56 11.37 -4.70
N LYS A 26 1.73 11.45 -5.35
CA LYS A 26 1.90 10.95 -6.73
C LYS A 26 1.64 9.44 -6.83
N VAL A 27 2.21 8.66 -5.90
CA VAL A 27 1.96 7.22 -5.79
C VAL A 27 0.46 6.94 -5.61
N GLN A 28 -0.22 7.71 -4.76
CA GLN A 28 -1.66 7.57 -4.55
C GLN A 28 -2.45 7.74 -5.85
N LEU A 29 -2.15 8.80 -6.62
CA LEU A 29 -2.81 9.10 -7.88
C LEU A 29 -2.66 7.97 -8.90
N ILE A 30 -1.48 7.37 -9.04
CA ILE A 30 -1.26 6.21 -9.95
C ILE A 30 -2.09 5.00 -9.52
N TYR A 31 -2.13 4.72 -8.22
CA TYR A 31 -2.95 3.66 -7.69
C TYR A 31 -4.44 3.89 -7.95
N ASP A 32 -4.92 5.12 -7.80
CA ASP A 32 -6.32 5.48 -8.00
C ASP A 32 -6.72 5.45 -9.47
N LYS A 33 -5.86 5.99 -10.34
CA LYS A 33 -5.95 5.91 -11.80
C LYS A 33 -6.05 4.45 -12.26
N THR A 34 -5.19 3.58 -11.73
CA THR A 34 -5.20 2.15 -12.06
C THR A 34 -6.44 1.44 -11.52
N LEU A 35 -6.85 1.73 -10.28
CA LEU A 35 -8.06 1.16 -9.68
C LEU A 35 -9.30 1.53 -10.49
N PHE A 36 -9.43 2.79 -10.90
CA PHE A 36 -10.54 3.27 -11.71
C PHE A 36 -10.56 2.60 -13.09
N MET A 37 -9.41 2.46 -13.74
CA MET A 37 -9.27 1.74 -15.01
C MET A 37 -9.73 0.29 -14.87
N LEU A 38 -9.26 -0.43 -13.85
CA LEU A 38 -9.66 -1.81 -13.62
C LEU A 38 -11.14 -1.94 -13.32
N HIS A 39 -11.72 -1.06 -12.50
CA HIS A 39 -13.16 -1.06 -12.24
C HIS A 39 -13.98 -0.84 -13.52
N SER A 40 -13.52 0.04 -14.40
CA SER A 40 -14.24 0.41 -15.62
C SER A 40 -14.21 -0.68 -16.70
N HIS A 41 -13.24 -1.60 -16.63
CA HIS A 41 -13.02 -2.59 -17.69
C HIS A 41 -13.09 -4.05 -17.23
N LEU A 42 -12.93 -4.35 -15.94
CA LEU A 42 -13.02 -5.72 -15.45
C LEU A 42 -14.48 -6.16 -15.31
N PRO A 43 -14.84 -7.34 -15.82
CA PRO A 43 -16.10 -7.99 -15.48
C PRO A 43 -16.26 -8.15 -13.96
N ALA A 44 -17.50 -8.04 -13.46
CA ALA A 44 -17.80 -8.15 -12.03
C ALA A 44 -17.30 -9.46 -11.39
N SER A 45 -17.33 -10.58 -12.14
CA SER A 45 -16.80 -11.86 -11.67
C SER A 45 -15.29 -11.80 -11.39
N LEU A 46 -14.52 -11.18 -12.29
CA LEU A 46 -13.08 -11.00 -12.12
C LEU A 46 -12.76 -9.97 -11.04
N TRP A 47 -13.57 -8.91 -10.91
CA TRP A 47 -13.45 -7.94 -9.82
C TRP A 47 -13.58 -8.63 -8.46
N ASN A 48 -14.67 -9.37 -8.24
CA ASN A 48 -14.91 -10.08 -6.98
C ASN A 48 -13.82 -11.12 -6.72
N ALA A 49 -13.43 -11.87 -7.76
CA ALA A 49 -12.38 -12.86 -7.67
C ALA A 49 -11.00 -12.26 -7.43
N SER A 50 -10.75 -10.97 -7.67
CA SER A 50 -9.44 -10.31 -7.52
C SER A 50 -9.39 -9.40 -6.30
N PHE A 51 -10.34 -8.49 -6.15
CA PHE A 51 -10.35 -7.46 -5.11
C PHE A 51 -11.14 -7.87 -3.87
N GLY A 52 -12.21 -8.67 -4.05
CA GLY A 52 -13.05 -9.16 -2.94
C GLY A 52 -13.75 -8.07 -2.13
N VAL A 53 -13.78 -6.83 -2.62
CA VAL A 53 -14.43 -5.67 -2.00
C VAL A 53 -15.10 -4.84 -3.08
N PRO A 54 -16.37 -4.43 -2.93
CA PRO A 54 -17.06 -3.58 -3.90
C PRO A 54 -16.33 -2.26 -4.17
N TYR A 55 -16.29 -1.82 -5.43
CA TYR A 55 -15.63 -0.55 -5.78
C TYR A 55 -16.25 0.66 -5.08
N SER A 56 -17.56 0.68 -4.83
CA SER A 56 -18.23 1.74 -4.07
C SER A 56 -17.66 1.91 -2.65
N ILE A 57 -17.20 0.83 -2.04
CA ILE A 57 -16.62 0.80 -0.70
C ILE A 57 -15.15 1.21 -0.73
N ILE A 58 -14.40 0.77 -1.75
CA ILE A 58 -13.00 1.19 -1.91
C ILE A 58 -12.94 2.69 -2.27
N SER A 59 -13.84 3.15 -3.14
CA SER A 59 -13.85 4.52 -3.65
C SER A 59 -14.45 5.56 -2.71
N SER A 60 -15.10 5.15 -1.63
CA SER A 60 -15.61 6.08 -0.61
C SER A 60 -14.47 6.87 0.07
N LEU A 61 -13.27 6.30 0.12
CA LEU A 61 -12.04 6.92 0.63
C LEU A 61 -11.64 8.21 -0.12
N TYR A 62 -12.17 8.44 -1.32
CA TYR A 62 -11.83 9.59 -2.16
C TYR A 62 -12.90 10.68 -2.17
N LYS A 63 -14.12 10.36 -1.75
CA LYS A 63 -15.28 11.25 -1.97
C LYS A 63 -15.49 12.26 -0.84
N GLY A 64 -14.62 12.32 0.16
CA GLY A 64 -14.71 13.25 1.30
C GLY A 64 -16.00 13.17 2.11
N ASN A 65 -16.83 12.14 1.88
CA ASN A 65 -18.13 11.96 2.52
C ASN A 65 -18.06 11.07 3.77
N GLY A 66 -16.86 10.73 4.26
CA GLY A 66 -16.71 9.82 5.40
C GLY A 66 -15.52 10.13 6.28
N ASP A 67 -15.79 10.34 7.57
CA ASP A 67 -14.84 10.34 8.70
C ASP A 67 -14.10 8.99 8.90
N GLY A 68 -14.20 8.03 7.97
CA GLY A 68 -14.08 6.61 8.26
C GLY A 68 -12.96 5.82 7.61
N GLY A 69 -12.08 6.43 6.79
CA GLY A 69 -11.04 5.65 6.12
C GLY A 69 -9.81 6.43 5.71
N THR A 70 -8.68 5.73 5.70
CA THR A 70 -7.36 6.27 5.38
C THR A 70 -6.64 5.33 4.43
N VAL A 71 -5.78 5.89 3.60
CA VAL A 71 -4.85 5.09 2.81
C VAL A 71 -3.53 5.00 3.55
N PHE A 72 -3.09 3.77 3.81
CA PHE A 72 -1.84 3.48 4.48
C PHE A 72 -0.82 2.94 3.48
N GLN A 73 0.17 3.75 3.15
CA GLN A 73 1.27 3.37 2.29
C GLN A 73 2.44 2.84 3.12
N LYS A 74 3.10 1.80 2.62
CA LYS A 74 4.25 1.15 3.25
C LYS A 74 5.50 1.50 2.46
N TRP A 75 6.40 2.21 3.11
CA TRP A 75 7.63 2.72 2.54
C TRP A 75 8.85 2.13 3.25
N ILE A 76 9.90 1.87 2.47
CA ILE A 76 11.22 1.49 2.94
C ILE A 76 12.23 2.47 2.36
N GLN A 77 13.13 2.99 3.18
CA GLN A 77 14.31 3.71 2.70
C GLN A 77 15.38 2.67 2.40
N GLY A 78 15.60 2.39 1.11
CA GLY A 78 16.65 1.49 0.65
C GLY A 78 17.88 2.26 0.15
N PRO A 79 18.93 1.54 -0.29
CA PRO A 79 20.12 2.16 -0.88
C PRO A 79 19.84 3.01 -2.13
N SER A 80 18.75 2.71 -2.84
CA SER A 80 18.29 3.43 -4.03
C SER A 80 17.23 4.50 -3.72
N GLY A 81 17.14 4.95 -2.48
CA GLY A 81 16.11 5.90 -2.02
C GLY A 81 14.82 5.23 -1.53
N TRP A 82 13.78 6.04 -1.39
CA TRP A 82 12.47 5.60 -0.89
C TRP A 82 11.76 4.68 -1.88
N LYS A 83 11.21 3.58 -1.38
CA LYS A 83 10.41 2.62 -2.17
C LYS A 83 9.08 2.33 -1.50
N CYS A 84 7.99 2.52 -2.22
CA CYS A 84 6.64 2.13 -1.84
C CYS A 84 6.40 0.66 -2.19
N ILE A 85 6.27 -0.17 -1.17
CA ILE A 85 6.05 -1.61 -1.30
C ILE A 85 4.57 -2.01 -1.19
N GLY A 86 3.68 -1.04 -0.95
CA GLY A 86 2.24 -1.26 -1.01
C GLY A 86 1.41 -0.13 -0.44
N CYS A 87 0.19 0.00 -0.94
CA CYS A 87 -0.80 1.01 -0.61
C CYS A 87 -2.10 0.33 -0.14
N GLU A 88 -2.23 0.14 1.18
CA GLU A 88 -3.35 -0.51 1.84
C GLU A 88 -4.51 0.48 2.01
N ARG A 89 -5.67 0.14 1.47
CA ARG A 89 -6.92 0.91 1.64
C ARG A 89 -7.74 0.29 2.76
N HIS A 90 -7.81 0.98 3.89
CA HIS A 90 -8.55 0.49 5.05
C HIS A 90 -10.00 0.97 4.95
N CYS A 91 -10.91 0.03 4.67
CA CYS A 91 -12.33 0.32 4.47
C CYS A 91 -13.17 -0.39 5.53
N LEU A 92 -14.23 0.27 5.99
CA LEU A 92 -15.29 -0.34 6.78
C LEU A 92 -16.53 -0.49 5.88
N GLU A 93 -16.96 -1.73 5.69
CA GLU A 93 -18.21 -2.06 5.03
C GLU A 93 -19.29 -2.20 6.11
N GLN A 94 -20.36 -1.42 6.02
CA GLN A 94 -21.52 -1.57 6.88
C GLN A 94 -22.43 -2.66 6.31
N GLY A 95 -22.82 -3.63 7.14
CA GLY A 95 -23.82 -4.62 6.75
C GLY A 95 -25.20 -3.97 6.53
N GLU A 96 -25.97 -4.48 5.57
CA GLU A 96 -27.37 -4.08 5.43
C GLU A 96 -28.13 -4.50 6.69
N ALA A 97 -28.63 -3.54 7.46
CA ALA A 97 -29.49 -3.83 8.60
C ALA A 97 -30.85 -4.28 8.06
N GLU A 98 -31.02 -5.57 7.81
CA GLU A 98 -32.36 -6.14 7.69
C GLU A 98 -33.06 -5.92 9.04
N ARG A 99 -34.08 -5.05 9.03
CA ARG A 99 -34.99 -4.85 10.16
C ARG A 99 -35.90 -6.07 10.29
N GLU A 100 -35.35 -7.22 10.67
CA GLU A 100 -36.17 -8.30 11.21
C GLU A 100 -36.10 -8.26 12.72
N ALA A 101 -37.25 -7.91 13.30
CA ALA A 101 -37.48 -7.85 14.72
C ALA A 101 -37.75 -9.25 15.26
N ASP A 102 -36.73 -10.10 15.35
CA ASP A 102 -36.61 -11.10 16.41
C ASP A 102 -35.29 -11.89 16.28
N LEU A 103 -34.83 -12.41 17.41
CA LEU A 103 -33.69 -13.32 17.62
C LEU A 103 -32.36 -12.70 18.08
N SER A 104 -31.88 -13.29 19.18
CA SER A 104 -30.81 -12.88 20.09
C SER A 104 -29.40 -13.20 19.59
N ASP A 105 -29.12 -13.02 18.30
CA ASP A 105 -27.78 -13.19 17.75
C ASP A 105 -27.55 -12.15 16.63
N GLN A 106 -27.23 -10.92 17.04
CA GLN A 106 -27.07 -9.82 16.08
C GLN A 106 -25.86 -10.08 15.16
N PRO A 107 -26.04 -10.09 13.83
CA PRO A 107 -24.94 -10.24 12.89
C PRO A 107 -24.00 -9.03 12.97
N ARG A 108 -22.70 -9.27 12.74
CA ARG A 108 -21.65 -8.23 12.77
C ARG A 108 -22.06 -7.05 11.87
N THR A 109 -22.21 -5.87 12.48
CA THR A 109 -22.68 -4.65 11.78
C THR A 109 -21.65 -4.09 10.79
N TYR A 110 -20.37 -4.45 10.93
CA TYR A 110 -19.29 -3.95 10.09
C TYR A 110 -18.26 -5.04 9.73
N THR A 111 -17.76 -4.99 8.50
CA THR A 111 -16.62 -5.78 8.00
C THR A 111 -15.44 -4.86 7.75
N PHE A 112 -14.30 -5.14 8.37
CA PHE A 112 -13.06 -4.38 8.15
C PHE A 112 -12.21 -5.01 7.05
N HIS A 113 -11.91 -4.22 6.04
CA HIS A 113 -11.06 -4.61 4.91
C HIS A 113 -9.69 -3.96 5.07
N ASN A 114 -8.65 -4.78 5.30
CA ASN A 114 -7.29 -4.29 5.55
C ASN A 114 -6.52 -3.83 4.29
N GLY A 115 -7.11 -3.94 3.10
CA GLY A 115 -6.51 -3.40 1.88
C GLY A 115 -5.29 -4.15 1.31
N ARG A 116 -4.78 -5.19 1.98
CA ARG A 116 -3.52 -5.84 1.60
C ARG A 116 -3.59 -6.52 0.25
N ARG A 117 -4.68 -7.23 -0.02
CA ARG A 117 -4.88 -7.94 -1.28
C ARG A 117 -4.98 -6.97 -2.46
N GLN A 118 -5.77 -5.91 -2.29
CA GLN A 118 -5.98 -4.85 -3.27
C GLN A 118 -4.65 -4.14 -3.56
N SER A 119 -3.88 -3.82 -2.52
CA SER A 119 -2.54 -3.26 -2.65
C SER A 119 -1.63 -4.10 -3.53
N LEU A 120 -1.54 -5.41 -3.28
CA LEU A 120 -0.62 -6.30 -4.01
C LEU A 120 -1.00 -6.43 -5.49
N ILE A 121 -2.30 -6.57 -5.77
CA ILE A 121 -2.80 -6.69 -7.15
C ILE A 121 -2.57 -5.40 -7.93
N LEU A 122 -2.89 -4.25 -7.34
CA LEU A 122 -2.67 -2.96 -7.97
C LEU A 122 -1.18 -2.73 -8.22
N GLN A 123 -0.31 -3.03 -7.26
CA GLN A 123 1.14 -2.92 -7.44
C GLN A 123 1.62 -3.77 -8.63
N ALA A 124 1.14 -5.02 -8.76
CA ALA A 124 1.51 -5.89 -9.88
C ALA A 124 0.99 -5.37 -11.23
N VAL A 125 -0.24 -4.84 -11.27
CA VAL A 125 -0.81 -4.25 -12.49
C VAL A 125 -0.05 -2.99 -12.89
N ILE A 126 0.23 -2.10 -11.94
CA ILE A 126 0.98 -0.86 -12.18
C ILE A 126 2.36 -1.17 -12.75
N TRP A 127 3.08 -2.12 -12.15
CA TRP A 127 4.40 -2.52 -12.65
C TRP A 127 4.33 -3.11 -14.07
N ALA A 128 3.34 -3.98 -14.32
CA ALA A 128 3.14 -4.56 -15.64
C ALA A 128 2.76 -3.50 -16.70
N LEU A 129 1.98 -2.48 -16.33
CA LEU A 129 1.67 -1.36 -17.21
C LEU A 129 2.93 -0.55 -17.52
N PHE A 130 3.73 -0.23 -16.51
CA PHE A 130 4.99 0.49 -16.67
C PHE A 130 5.95 -0.20 -17.65
N GLU A 131 6.25 -1.49 -17.43
CA GLU A 131 7.16 -2.22 -18.30
C GLU A 131 6.64 -2.33 -19.73
N LYS A 132 5.33 -2.57 -19.90
CA LYS A 132 4.71 -2.63 -21.24
C LYS A 132 4.70 -1.29 -21.93
N THR A 133 4.45 -0.20 -21.19
CA THR A 133 4.50 1.16 -21.75
C THR A 133 5.90 1.46 -22.26
N LEU A 134 6.95 1.15 -21.48
CA LEU A 134 8.33 1.34 -21.92
C LEU A 134 8.69 0.45 -23.12
N MET A 135 8.34 -0.83 -23.07
CA MET A 135 8.63 -1.80 -24.14
C MET A 135 7.94 -1.43 -25.46
N LEU A 136 6.71 -0.92 -25.39
CA LEU A 136 5.87 -0.64 -26.54
C LEU A 136 5.89 0.85 -26.94
N HIS A 137 6.65 1.71 -26.25
CA HIS A 137 6.67 3.15 -26.47
C HIS A 137 6.75 3.56 -27.96
N PRO A 138 7.58 2.93 -28.82
CA PRO A 138 7.62 3.26 -30.25
C PRO A 138 6.29 3.03 -31.02
N PHE A 139 5.38 2.24 -30.46
CA PHE A 139 4.13 1.79 -31.09
C PHE A 139 2.86 2.38 -30.46
N LEU A 140 2.94 2.97 -29.26
CA LEU A 140 1.75 3.39 -28.49
C LEU A 140 1.13 4.72 -28.95
N GLY A 141 1.79 5.45 -29.86
CA GLY A 141 1.34 6.79 -30.27
C GLY A 141 1.53 7.83 -29.16
N GLY A 142 0.80 8.95 -29.23
CA GLY A 142 0.95 10.08 -28.31
C GLY A 142 0.14 9.98 -27.00
N ASP A 143 -0.98 9.25 -27.00
CA ASP A 143 -1.90 9.18 -25.87
C ASP A 143 -1.79 7.82 -25.17
N THR A 144 -0.84 7.69 -24.24
CA THR A 144 -0.66 6.46 -23.47
C THR A 144 -1.33 6.55 -22.09
N PHE A 145 -1.67 5.39 -21.50
CA PHE A 145 -2.31 5.37 -20.19
C PHE A 145 -1.44 5.98 -19.08
N LEU A 146 -0.11 5.78 -19.13
CA LEU A 146 0.85 6.34 -18.18
C LEU A 146 1.61 7.47 -18.88
N ASP A 147 1.47 8.69 -18.38
CA ASP A 147 2.24 9.83 -18.90
C ASP A 147 3.70 9.81 -18.40
N CYS A 148 4.51 10.78 -18.83
CA CYS A 148 5.92 10.85 -18.43
C CYS A 148 6.08 10.96 -16.90
N ASP A 149 5.24 11.75 -16.24
CA ASP A 149 5.30 11.96 -14.79
C ASP A 149 4.93 10.67 -14.02
N ASP A 150 3.96 9.90 -14.54
CA ASP A 150 3.63 8.57 -14.03
C ASP A 150 4.82 7.62 -14.16
N LEU A 151 5.46 7.56 -15.35
CA LEU A 151 6.60 6.68 -15.60
C LEU A 151 7.78 7.01 -14.69
N GLU A 152 8.08 8.30 -14.51
CA GLU A 152 9.12 8.77 -13.58
C GLU A 152 8.80 8.36 -12.14
N THR A 153 7.55 8.58 -11.71
CA THR A 153 7.10 8.23 -10.35
C THR A 153 7.14 6.72 -10.12
N ILE A 154 6.72 5.91 -11.08
CA ILE A 154 6.76 4.44 -10.98
C ILE A 154 8.21 3.95 -10.90
N SER A 155 9.08 4.44 -11.78
CA SER A 155 10.51 4.11 -11.76
C SER A 155 11.19 4.48 -10.44
N ALA A 156 10.88 5.68 -9.92
CA ALA A 156 11.47 6.19 -8.68
C ALA A 156 10.98 5.42 -7.45
N TYR A 157 9.69 5.14 -7.33
CA TYR A 157 9.11 4.74 -6.05
C TYR A 157 8.51 3.35 -6.01
N PHE A 158 8.06 2.79 -7.12
CA PHE A 158 7.48 1.44 -7.11
C PHE A 158 8.57 0.38 -7.14
N VAL A 159 8.22 -0.79 -6.64
CA VAL A 159 9.06 -1.99 -6.67
C VAL A 159 8.54 -2.98 -7.70
N PRO A 160 9.43 -3.67 -8.44
CA PRO A 160 9.04 -4.75 -9.33
C PRO A 160 8.13 -5.73 -8.64
N THR A 161 6.98 -5.98 -9.25
CA THR A 161 5.93 -6.81 -8.68
C THR A 161 5.25 -7.57 -9.80
N TYR A 162 5.20 -8.89 -9.69
CA TYR A 162 4.71 -9.81 -10.72
C TYR A 162 3.76 -10.85 -10.13
N VAL A 163 3.02 -11.53 -11.00
CA VAL A 163 2.12 -12.65 -10.60
C VAL A 163 2.81 -14.02 -10.59
N ASN A 164 4.08 -14.06 -11.00
CA ASN A 164 4.98 -15.21 -10.91
C ASN A 164 6.40 -14.73 -10.58
N ASP A 165 7.31 -15.65 -10.26
CA ASP A 165 8.70 -15.35 -9.88
C ASP A 165 9.70 -15.49 -11.02
N VAL A 166 9.26 -15.85 -12.23
CA VAL A 166 10.12 -16.13 -13.39
C VAL A 166 11.11 -14.99 -13.62
N ARG A 167 10.63 -13.75 -13.62
CA ARG A 167 11.47 -12.57 -13.86
C ARG A 167 12.52 -12.36 -12.79
N PHE A 168 12.23 -12.72 -11.54
CA PHE A 168 13.21 -12.63 -10.45
C PHE A 168 14.26 -13.72 -10.54
N GLN A 169 13.86 -14.95 -10.92
CA GLN A 169 14.79 -16.05 -11.17
C GLN A 169 15.75 -15.74 -12.33
N GLU A 170 15.24 -15.19 -13.43
CA GLU A 170 16.06 -14.77 -14.59
C GLU A 170 17.10 -13.70 -14.23
N LEU A 171 16.76 -12.80 -13.31
CA LEU A 171 17.60 -11.68 -12.90
C LEU A 171 18.48 -12.00 -11.67
N ASP A 172 18.41 -13.22 -11.14
CA ASP A 172 19.03 -13.62 -9.87
C ASP A 172 18.75 -12.63 -8.72
N LYS A 173 17.49 -12.16 -8.65
CA LYS A 173 17.05 -11.17 -7.66
C LYS A 173 16.20 -11.79 -6.56
N PRO A 174 16.42 -11.44 -5.28
CA PRO A 174 15.57 -11.89 -4.19
C PRO A 174 14.17 -11.29 -4.31
N CYS A 175 13.15 -12.09 -4.05
CA CYS A 175 11.78 -11.64 -4.00
C CYS A 175 11.04 -12.21 -2.79
N LYS A 176 9.97 -11.54 -2.41
CA LYS A 176 9.01 -11.99 -1.42
C LYS A 176 7.76 -12.53 -2.10
N ALA A 177 7.41 -13.76 -1.78
CA ALA A 177 6.17 -14.39 -2.22
C ALA A 177 5.00 -14.05 -1.28
N TYR A 178 3.87 -13.68 -1.87
CA TYR A 178 2.58 -13.49 -1.22
C TYR A 178 1.61 -14.51 -1.80
N THR A 179 1.40 -15.60 -1.07
CA THR A 179 0.55 -16.74 -1.46
C THR A 179 -0.63 -16.96 -0.52
N ASP A 180 -0.67 -16.21 0.59
CA ASP A 180 -1.74 -16.21 1.59
C ASP A 180 -2.97 -15.40 1.16
N THR A 181 -2.88 -14.72 0.02
CA THR A 181 -4.01 -14.11 -0.66
C THR A 181 -4.52 -15.06 -1.75
N ASN A 182 -5.81 -15.02 -2.09
CA ASN A 182 -6.40 -15.74 -3.23
C ASN A 182 -5.76 -15.37 -4.61
N VAL A 183 -4.69 -14.59 -4.62
CA VAL A 183 -3.85 -14.24 -5.76
C VAL A 183 -2.40 -14.45 -5.33
N ARG A 184 -1.57 -14.99 -6.22
CA ARG A 184 -0.13 -15.10 -6.01
C ARG A 184 0.55 -13.86 -6.56
N VAL A 185 1.33 -13.19 -5.71
CA VAL A 185 2.13 -12.01 -6.07
C VAL A 185 3.54 -12.18 -5.55
N PHE A 186 4.52 -11.83 -6.37
CA PHE A 186 5.94 -11.84 -6.05
C PHE A 186 6.45 -10.42 -6.21
N GLN A 187 7.14 -9.90 -5.19
CA GLN A 187 7.62 -8.52 -5.16
C GLN A 187 9.11 -8.51 -4.86
N GLU A 188 9.88 -7.62 -5.51
CA GLU A 188 11.31 -7.49 -5.24
C GLU A 188 11.54 -7.26 -3.74
N TRP A 189 12.52 -7.96 -3.19
CA TRP A 189 12.88 -7.75 -1.80
C TRP A 189 13.68 -6.46 -1.65
N ILE A 190 13.11 -5.50 -0.93
CA ILE A 190 13.82 -4.30 -0.49
C ILE A 190 14.28 -4.50 0.94
N ALA A 191 15.59 -4.35 1.17
CA ALA A 191 16.17 -4.40 2.50
C ALA A 191 15.70 -3.20 3.32
N ALA A 192 15.15 -3.48 4.50
CA ALA A 192 14.83 -2.50 5.53
C ALA A 192 15.87 -2.62 6.66
N PRO A 193 16.26 -1.53 7.33
CA PRO A 193 17.15 -1.58 8.49
C PRO A 193 16.55 -2.44 9.61
N ASP A 194 17.35 -3.33 10.19
CA ASP A 194 17.00 -4.02 11.44
C ASP A 194 17.37 -3.13 12.63
N LEU A 195 16.42 -2.92 13.54
CA LEU A 195 16.59 -2.08 14.72
C LEU A 195 16.15 -2.81 15.97
N VAL A 196 16.80 -2.47 17.08
CA VAL A 196 16.39 -2.86 18.42
C VAL A 196 16.07 -1.59 19.19
N LEU A 197 14.81 -1.42 19.56
CA LEU A 197 14.35 -0.29 20.37
C LEU A 197 14.21 -0.71 21.83
N GLN A 198 14.85 0.05 22.70
CA GLN A 198 14.66 -0.05 24.14
C GLN A 198 13.64 0.98 24.63
N TRP A 199 12.70 0.54 25.46
CA TRP A 199 11.66 1.40 26.04
C TRP A 199 11.25 0.88 27.43
N ASP A 200 10.44 1.66 28.16
CA ASP A 200 10.08 1.35 29.55
C ASP A 200 9.43 -0.03 29.74
N GLY A 201 8.84 -0.61 28.69
CA GLY A 201 8.24 -1.95 28.70
C GLY A 201 9.08 -3.06 28.06
N GLY A 202 10.35 -2.80 27.73
CA GLY A 202 11.30 -3.83 27.29
C GLY A 202 12.06 -3.51 26.01
N LEU A 203 12.52 -4.56 25.33
CA LEU A 203 13.22 -4.49 24.05
C LEU A 203 12.29 -4.97 22.93
N THR A 204 12.27 -4.22 21.83
CA THR A 204 11.56 -4.61 20.60
C THR A 204 12.55 -4.65 19.45
N GLU A 205 12.77 -5.84 18.88
CA GLU A 205 13.56 -6.03 17.66
C GLU A 205 12.64 -6.11 16.44
N GLY A 206 13.02 -5.49 15.34
CA GLY A 206 12.34 -5.67 14.07
C GLY A 206 12.88 -4.79 12.95
N ARG A 207 12.31 -5.00 11.76
CA ARG A 207 12.62 -4.20 10.58
C ARG A 207 11.91 -2.86 10.65
N TRP A 208 12.66 -1.80 10.45
CA TRP A 208 12.15 -0.43 10.35
C TRP A 208 11.38 -0.21 9.06
N MET A 209 10.18 0.32 9.20
CA MET A 209 9.29 0.62 8.10
C MET A 209 8.67 2.00 8.30
N THR A 210 8.48 2.73 7.21
CA THR A 210 7.77 4.01 7.25
C THR A 210 6.35 3.82 6.75
N GLY A 211 5.37 3.98 7.63
CA GLY A 211 3.99 4.18 7.21
C GLY A 211 3.80 5.62 6.74
N VAL A 212 3.11 5.84 5.62
CA VAL A 212 2.64 7.17 5.21
C VAL A 212 1.12 7.12 5.09
N TYR A 213 0.45 7.99 5.84
CA TYR A 213 -1.01 8.14 5.77
C TYR A 213 -1.35 9.17 4.71
N VAL A 214 -2.27 8.82 3.83
CA VAL A 214 -2.82 9.71 2.81
C VAL A 214 -4.34 9.75 2.97
N ASN A 215 -4.90 10.96 2.97
CA ASN A 215 -6.33 11.20 3.07
C ASN A 215 -6.74 12.21 2.00
N GLU A 216 -7.79 11.92 1.22
CA GLU A 216 -8.27 12.80 0.13
C GLU A 216 -7.16 13.28 -0.82
N ALA A 217 -6.26 12.37 -1.21
CA ALA A 217 -5.07 12.66 -2.02
C ALA A 217 -4.13 13.73 -1.42
N LYS A 218 -4.15 13.89 -0.10
CA LYS A 218 -3.22 14.75 0.66
C LYS A 218 -2.45 13.93 1.67
N PHE A 219 -1.20 14.31 1.88
CA PHE A 219 -0.38 13.77 2.95
C PHE A 219 -1.03 14.07 4.31
N ALA A 220 -1.20 13.04 5.13
CA ALA A 220 -1.84 13.12 6.45
C ALA A 220 -0.90 12.81 7.61
N GLY A 221 0.32 12.35 7.32
CA GLY A 221 1.38 12.17 8.32
C GLY A 221 2.16 10.88 8.16
N LEU A 222 3.21 10.76 8.98
CA LEU A 222 4.07 9.58 9.07
C LEU A 222 3.65 8.70 10.23
N GLY A 223 3.75 7.39 10.02
CA GLY A 223 3.53 6.35 11.02
C GLY A 223 4.64 5.31 10.95
N PRO A 224 5.86 5.62 11.43
CA PRO A 224 6.93 4.64 11.51
C PRO A 224 6.51 3.43 12.36
N TYR A 225 7.01 2.25 12.00
CA TYR A 225 6.77 1.04 12.77
C TYR A 225 7.92 0.05 12.66
N LEU A 226 8.12 -0.74 13.71
CA LEU A 226 8.94 -1.95 13.64
C LEU A 226 8.08 -3.14 13.24
N LYS A 227 8.60 -3.98 12.36
CA LYS A 227 7.98 -5.24 11.98
C LYS A 227 8.86 -6.42 12.42
N ASP A 228 8.35 -7.21 13.35
CA ASP A 228 9.06 -8.39 13.84
C ASP A 228 9.04 -9.56 12.83
N ALA A 229 9.72 -10.66 13.18
CA ALA A 229 9.79 -11.86 12.37
C ALA A 229 8.41 -12.55 12.19
N ALA A 230 7.52 -12.42 13.18
CA ALA A 230 6.14 -12.94 13.11
C ALA A 230 5.21 -12.03 12.27
N GLY A 231 5.69 -10.85 11.87
CA GLY A 231 4.97 -9.88 11.07
C GLY A 231 4.10 -8.90 11.87
N LYS A 232 4.18 -8.92 13.21
CA LYS A 232 3.54 -7.94 14.09
C LYS A 232 4.16 -6.56 13.86
N ARG A 233 3.30 -5.53 13.87
CA ARG A 233 3.70 -4.13 13.71
C ARG A 233 3.63 -3.42 15.06
N THR A 234 4.72 -2.76 15.45
CA THR A 234 4.79 -1.89 16.61
C THR A 234 4.95 -0.46 16.12
N TYR A 235 3.87 0.32 16.21
CA TYR A 235 3.80 1.68 15.69
C TYR A 235 4.44 2.70 16.63
N MET A 236 4.99 3.75 16.04
CA MET A 236 5.72 4.83 16.70
C MET A 236 5.26 6.20 16.21
N GLU A 237 5.50 7.22 17.02
CA GLU A 237 5.42 8.61 16.59
C GLU A 237 6.68 9.01 15.85
N ALA A 238 6.50 9.65 14.70
CA ALA A 238 7.59 10.16 13.88
C ALA A 238 8.27 11.34 14.58
N TYR A 239 9.60 11.27 14.67
CA TYR A 239 10.43 12.39 15.10
C TYR A 239 11.07 13.06 13.88
N VAL A 240 10.74 14.33 13.63
CA VAL A 240 11.27 15.13 12.52
C VAL A 240 12.35 16.07 13.08
N GLN A 241 13.53 16.07 12.45
CA GLN A 241 14.69 16.88 12.85
C GLN A 241 14.79 18.19 12.06
#